data_AF-A0A8T6P602-F1
#
_entry.id   AF-A0A8T6P602-F1
#
_cell.length_a   1.000
_cell.length_b   1.000
_cell.length_c   1.000
_cell.angle_alpha   90.00
_cell.angle_beta   90.00
_cell.angle_gamma   90.00
#
_symmetry.space_group_name_H-M   'P 1'
#
loop_
_entity.id
_entity.type
_entity.pdbx_description
1 polymer ?
#
loop_
_entity_poly.entity_id
_entity_poly.type
_entity_poly.pdbx_seq_one_letter_code
_entity_poly.pdbx_strand_id
1 'polypeptide(L)'
;MSENGHNNGHGKTNEDRLEPILYDLGAPGRRAVTMPAPDVPTQDIPADLVRDELDLPELSEIDVVRHYTRLSQLNMAIDTNMYPLGSCTMKYNPRLNEEVARLPGLAAAHPMQDAQTVQGALELMYDLQTWLAEIAGFAGVTLQP
;
A
#
# COMPACT_ATOMS: atom_id res chain seq x y z
N MET A 1 -29.13 53.33 -1.78
CA MET A 1 -28.21 53.39 -2.93
C MET A 1 -26.98 52.64 -2.47
N SER A 2 -26.98 51.31 -2.65
CA SER A 2 -26.24 50.61 -3.71
C SER A 2 -24.73 50.83 -3.53
N GLU A 3 -23.89 49.81 -3.41
CA GLU A 3 -23.83 48.65 -4.29
C GLU A 3 -23.40 47.37 -3.56
N ASN A 4 -24.14 46.30 -3.83
CA ASN A 4 -23.74 44.92 -3.58
C ASN A 4 -22.61 44.53 -4.55
N GLY A 5 -21.39 44.42 -4.03
CA GLY A 5 -20.29 43.72 -4.71
C GLY A 5 -20.58 42.23 -4.77
N HIS A 6 -21.15 41.78 -5.88
CA HIS A 6 -21.29 40.38 -6.24
C HIS A 6 -19.90 39.74 -6.32
N ASN A 7 -19.55 38.91 -5.33
CA ASN A 7 -18.38 38.05 -5.42
C ASN A 7 -18.74 36.90 -6.37
N ASN A 8 -18.43 37.10 -7.65
CA ASN A 8 -18.64 36.13 -8.70
C ASN A 8 -17.89 34.84 -8.37
N GLY A 9 -18.66 33.76 -8.24
CA GLY A 9 -18.14 32.41 -8.07
C GLY A 9 -17.07 32.11 -9.10
N HIS A 10 -15.84 31.99 -8.64
CA HIS A 10 -14.80 31.31 -9.39
C HIS A 10 -15.25 29.86 -9.51
N GLY A 11 -15.79 29.52 -10.69
CA GLY A 11 -15.95 28.14 -11.09
C GLY A 11 -14.58 27.49 -11.05
N LYS A 12 -14.38 26.60 -10.07
CA LYS A 12 -13.14 25.85 -9.91
C LYS A 12 -12.79 25.18 -11.25
N THR A 13 -11.61 25.47 -11.75
CA THR A 13 -11.08 24.88 -12.97
C THR A 13 -10.84 23.38 -12.74
N ASN A 14 -10.66 22.57 -13.81
CA ASN A 14 -10.34 21.14 -13.63
C ASN A 14 -8.97 20.92 -12.94
N GLU A 15 -8.07 21.90 -12.98
CA GLU A 15 -6.79 21.88 -12.25
C GLU A 15 -6.99 22.02 -10.73
N ASP A 16 -8.03 22.74 -10.28
CA ASP A 16 -8.40 22.84 -8.85
C ASP A 16 -8.97 21.53 -8.26
N ARG A 17 -9.11 20.47 -9.07
CA ARG A 17 -9.64 19.16 -8.66
C ARG A 17 -8.58 18.09 -8.45
N LEU A 18 -7.32 18.37 -8.79
CA LEU A 18 -6.23 17.40 -8.65
C LEU A 18 -5.61 17.49 -7.25
N GLU A 19 -5.35 16.33 -6.64
CA GLU A 19 -4.67 16.28 -5.34
C GLU A 19 -3.20 16.74 -5.53
N PRO A 20 -2.69 17.70 -4.73
CA PRO A 20 -1.30 18.13 -4.81
C PRO A 20 -0.33 16.96 -4.55
N ILE A 21 0.87 17.04 -5.12
CA ILE A 21 1.91 16.04 -4.84
C ILE A 21 2.38 16.16 -3.39
N LEU A 22 2.87 15.05 -2.82
CA LEU A 22 3.30 15.00 -1.42
C LEU A 22 4.36 16.06 -1.07
N TYR A 23 5.25 16.40 -2.01
CA TYR A 23 6.29 17.41 -1.82
C TYR A 23 5.74 18.83 -1.62
N ASP A 24 4.57 19.14 -2.16
CA ASP A 24 3.94 20.46 -2.01
C ASP A 24 3.15 20.59 -0.69
N LEU A 25 2.85 19.45 -0.03
CA LEU A 25 2.08 19.40 1.21
C LEU A 25 2.96 19.43 2.47
N GLY A 26 4.25 19.07 2.30
CA GLY A 26 5.21 18.94 3.38
C GLY A 26 5.63 20.27 3.99
N ALA A 27 6.25 20.21 5.17
CA ALA A 27 6.96 21.34 5.76
C ALA A 27 8.13 20.85 6.62
N PRO A 28 9.25 21.60 6.67
CA PRO A 28 10.43 21.20 7.43
C PRO A 28 10.13 20.85 8.90
N GLY A 29 10.69 19.74 9.37
CA GLY A 29 10.57 19.22 10.73
C GLY A 29 9.31 18.39 11.01
N ARG A 30 8.37 18.25 10.06
CA ARG A 30 7.18 17.41 10.26
C ARG A 30 7.52 15.93 10.24
N ARG A 31 6.90 15.18 11.14
CA ARG A 31 7.10 13.73 11.28
C ARG A 31 5.76 13.02 11.31
N ALA A 32 5.59 12.05 10.42
CA ALA A 32 4.36 11.27 10.33
C ALA A 32 4.35 10.16 11.38
N VAL A 33 5.48 9.49 11.58
CA VAL A 33 5.61 8.36 12.50
C VAL A 33 6.75 8.64 13.47
N THR A 34 6.53 8.31 14.74
CA THR A 34 7.59 8.24 15.74
C THR A 34 7.95 6.78 15.94
N MET A 35 9.21 6.43 15.63
CA MET A 35 9.71 5.08 15.87
C MET A 35 9.82 4.80 17.38
N PRO A 36 9.63 3.55 17.82
CA PRO A 36 9.86 3.19 19.21
C PRO A 36 11.32 3.45 19.61
N ALA A 37 11.55 3.64 20.91
CA ALA A 37 12.89 3.76 21.44
C ALA A 37 13.70 2.46 21.16
N PRO A 38 15.01 2.56 20.89
CA PRO A 38 15.86 1.38 20.70
C PRO A 38 15.80 0.46 21.90
N ASP A 39 15.69 -0.84 21.65
CA ASP A 39 15.79 -1.93 22.64
C ASP A 39 17.23 -2.47 22.78
N VAL A 40 18.16 -1.93 21.98
CA VAL A 40 19.58 -2.29 21.94
C VAL A 40 20.48 -1.06 22.12
N PRO A 41 21.75 -1.24 22.54
CA PRO A 41 22.70 -0.13 22.63
C PRO A 41 22.89 0.59 21.28
N THR A 42 22.99 1.92 21.32
CA THR A 42 23.24 2.74 20.14
C THR A 42 24.70 2.64 19.70
N GLN A 43 24.94 2.63 18.39
CA GLN A 43 26.28 2.61 17.81
C GLN A 43 26.37 3.60 16.64
N ASP A 44 27.48 4.33 16.56
CA ASP A 44 27.72 5.30 15.50
C ASP A 44 28.09 4.62 14.17
N ILE A 45 27.61 5.19 13.06
CA ILE A 45 27.92 4.75 11.70
C ILE A 45 29.23 5.44 11.25
N PRO A 46 30.19 4.74 10.61
CA PRO A 46 31.38 5.36 10.04
C PRO A 46 31.04 6.51 9.10
N ALA A 47 31.74 7.65 9.23
CA ALA A 47 31.38 8.90 8.57
C ALA A 47 31.37 8.80 7.03
N ASP A 48 32.20 7.93 6.45
CA ASP A 48 32.27 7.64 5.02
C ASP A 48 31.08 6.84 4.48
N LEU A 49 30.26 6.27 5.37
CA LEU A 49 29.04 5.54 5.05
C LEU A 49 27.76 6.32 5.37
N VAL A 50 27.87 7.49 6.00
CA VAL A 50 26.73 8.34 6.33
C VAL A 50 26.32 9.14 5.09
N ARG A 51 25.03 9.08 4.76
CA ARG A 51 24.44 9.87 3.68
C ARG A 51 24.23 11.32 4.15
N ASP A 52 24.62 12.29 3.32
CA ASP A 52 24.51 13.72 3.64
C ASP A 52 23.07 14.23 3.72
N GLU A 53 22.23 13.92 2.71
CA GLU A 53 20.85 14.41 2.61
C GLU A 53 19.88 13.36 2.08
N LEU A 54 18.65 13.38 2.60
CA LEU A 54 17.55 12.53 2.18
C LEU A 54 16.37 13.40 1.74
N ASP A 55 16.17 13.51 0.42
CA ASP A 55 15.09 14.30 -0.18
C ASP A 55 13.77 13.51 -0.16
N LEU A 56 13.14 13.44 1.02
CA LEU A 56 11.80 12.88 1.21
C LEU A 56 10.89 13.93 1.84
N PRO A 57 9.58 13.94 1.50
CA PRO A 57 8.67 14.95 2.04
C PRO A 57 8.44 14.76 3.54
N GLU A 58 8.53 15.87 4.27
CA GLU A 58 8.28 15.92 5.72
C GLU A 58 6.80 16.23 5.97
N LEU A 59 6.04 15.22 6.39
CA LEU A 59 4.58 15.28 6.50
C LEU A 59 4.10 14.84 7.89
N SER A 60 2.91 15.28 8.29
CA SER A 60 2.22 14.68 9.45
C SER A 60 1.43 13.43 9.02
N GLU A 61 1.08 12.56 9.98
CA GLU A 61 0.27 11.37 9.71
C GLU A 61 -1.07 11.74 9.05
N ILE A 62 -1.70 12.82 9.52
CA ILE A 62 -2.97 13.31 8.99
C ILE A 62 -2.82 13.78 7.54
N ASP A 63 -1.70 14.44 7.19
CA ASP A 63 -1.44 14.87 5.81
C ASP A 63 -1.35 13.66 4.88
N VAL A 64 -0.62 12.61 5.30
CA VAL A 64 -0.48 11.35 4.54
C VAL A 64 -1.83 10.65 4.37
N VAL A 65 -2.59 10.49 5.45
CA VAL A 65 -3.91 9.83 5.40
C VAL A 65 -4.87 10.59 4.49
N ARG A 66 -4.93 11.92 4.59
CA ARG A 66 -5.80 12.75 3.74
C ARG A 66 -5.39 12.66 2.28
N HIS A 67 -4.09 12.73 1.99
CA HIS A 67 -3.57 12.65 0.64
C HIS A 67 -3.99 11.34 -0.04
N TYR A 68 -3.69 10.19 0.57
CA TYR A 68 -4.03 8.90 -0.03
C TYR A 68 -5.53 8.62 -0.06
N THR A 69 -6.30 9.14 0.90
CA THR A 69 -7.77 9.04 0.88
C THR A 69 -8.35 9.80 -0.31
N ARG A 70 -7.90 11.03 -0.56
CA ARG A 70 -8.37 11.82 -1.72
C ARG A 70 -7.90 11.20 -3.03
N LEU A 71 -6.65 10.75 -3.10
CA LEU A 71 -6.12 10.06 -4.28
C LEU A 71 -6.94 8.81 -4.62
N SER A 72 -7.36 8.02 -3.62
CA SER A 72 -8.21 6.84 -3.85
C SER A 72 -9.57 7.19 -4.45
N GLN A 73 -10.13 8.38 -4.15
CA GLN A 73 -11.41 8.84 -4.71
C GLN A 73 -11.30 9.27 -6.18
N LEU A 74 -10.07 9.49 -6.66
CA LEU A 74 -9.79 9.77 -8.07
C LEU A 74 -9.60 8.48 -8.89
N ASN A 75 -9.50 7.32 -8.23
CA ASN A 75 -9.34 6.03 -8.89
C ASN A 75 -10.69 5.39 -9.22
N MET A 76 -10.76 4.74 -10.39
CA MET A 76 -11.85 3.80 -10.68
C MET A 76 -11.46 2.44 -10.10
N ALA A 77 -12.33 1.82 -9.30
CA ALA A 77 -12.05 0.55 -8.63
C ALA A 77 -13.17 -0.48 -8.85
N ILE A 78 -12.82 -1.77 -8.81
CA ILE A 78 -13.79 -2.87 -8.89
C ILE A 78 -14.77 -2.89 -7.72
N ASP A 79 -14.36 -2.34 -6.58
CA ASP A 79 -15.18 -2.28 -5.35
C ASP A 79 -16.34 -1.29 -5.49
N THR A 80 -16.22 -0.29 -6.38
CA THR A 80 -17.19 0.79 -6.55
C THR A 80 -17.86 0.79 -7.92
N ASN A 81 -17.27 0.10 -8.90
CA ASN A 81 -17.70 0.14 -10.29
C ASN A 81 -17.59 -1.23 -10.95
N MET A 82 -18.46 -1.48 -11.95
CA MET A 82 -18.24 -2.57 -12.89
C MET A 82 -17.02 -2.28 -13.77
N TYR A 83 -16.12 -3.25 -13.91
CA TYR A 83 -14.85 -3.10 -14.62
C TYR A 83 -14.72 -4.11 -15.78
N PRO A 84 -15.41 -3.90 -16.92
CA PRO A 84 -15.54 -4.91 -17.98
C PRO A 84 -14.33 -4.95 -18.91
N LEU A 85 -13.15 -5.22 -18.37
CA LEU A 85 -11.94 -5.42 -19.16
C LEU A 85 -11.81 -6.88 -19.61
N GLY A 86 -11.98 -7.11 -20.91
CA GLY A 86 -11.78 -8.42 -21.52
C GLY A 86 -10.39 -8.97 -21.24
N SER A 87 -10.28 -10.29 -21.07
CA SER A 87 -9.03 -11.01 -20.73
C SER A 87 -8.42 -10.73 -19.34
N CYS A 88 -8.82 -9.67 -18.62
CA CYS A 88 -8.25 -9.34 -17.31
C CYS A 88 -8.94 -10.07 -16.14
N THR A 89 -10.14 -10.63 -16.35
CA THR A 89 -10.91 -11.33 -15.32
C THR A 89 -11.06 -10.50 -14.03
N MET A 90 -11.51 -9.25 -14.17
CA MET A 90 -11.78 -8.32 -13.06
C MET A 90 -13.02 -8.76 -12.24
N LYS A 91 -12.92 -9.91 -11.60
CA LYS A 91 -13.95 -10.50 -10.73
C LYS A 91 -13.96 -9.80 -9.36
N TYR A 92 -14.94 -10.14 -8.53
CA TYR A 92 -14.94 -9.70 -7.13
C TYR A 92 -13.73 -10.28 -6.37
N ASN A 93 -13.09 -9.44 -5.55
CA ASN A 93 -12.01 -9.80 -4.64
C ASN A 93 -12.59 -9.95 -3.21
N PRO A 94 -12.82 -11.17 -2.70
CA PRO A 94 -13.40 -11.36 -1.37
C PRO A 94 -12.56 -10.72 -0.26
N ARG A 95 -13.18 -9.88 0.58
CA ARG A 95 -12.47 -9.23 1.70
C ARG A 95 -11.88 -10.22 2.71
N LEU A 96 -12.43 -11.42 2.81
CA LEU A 96 -11.85 -12.51 3.60
C LEU A 96 -10.41 -12.84 3.17
N ASN A 97 -10.10 -12.76 1.87
CA ASN A 97 -8.76 -13.08 1.38
C ASN A 97 -7.73 -12.08 1.93
N GLU A 98 -8.09 -10.80 2.06
CA GLU A 98 -7.24 -9.77 2.67
C GLU A 98 -7.01 -10.01 4.16
N GLU A 99 -8.02 -10.53 4.86
CA GLU A 99 -7.92 -10.87 6.29
C GLU A 99 -7.01 -12.09 6.48
N VAL A 100 -7.21 -13.16 5.71
CA VAL A 100 -6.41 -14.38 5.78
C VAL A 100 -4.94 -14.10 5.39
N ALA A 101 -4.70 -13.28 4.36
CA ALA A 101 -3.35 -12.89 3.97
C ALA A 101 -2.59 -12.12 5.06
N ARG A 102 -3.30 -11.47 5.99
CA ARG A 102 -2.72 -10.70 7.11
C ARG A 102 -2.48 -11.54 8.36
N LEU A 103 -2.81 -12.84 8.35
CA LEU A 103 -2.50 -13.72 9.48
C LEU A 103 -1.01 -13.64 9.81
N PRO A 104 -0.60 -13.43 11.09
CA PRO A 104 0.80 -13.20 11.43
C PRO A 104 1.75 -14.32 10.97
N GLY A 105 1.30 -15.58 11.03
CA GLY A 105 2.08 -16.73 10.57
C GLY A 105 2.34 -16.76 9.05
N LEU A 106 1.59 -16.00 8.25
CA LEU A 106 1.81 -15.81 6.82
C LEU A 106 2.50 -14.48 6.53
N ALA A 107 1.96 -13.38 7.05
CA ALA A 107 2.44 -12.03 6.74
C ALA A 107 3.85 -11.72 7.28
N ALA A 108 4.24 -12.35 8.39
CA ALA A 108 5.57 -12.17 9.00
C ALA A 108 6.52 -13.34 8.73
N ALA A 109 6.14 -14.27 7.85
CA ALA A 109 6.97 -15.43 7.52
C ALA A 109 8.22 -15.01 6.72
N HIS A 110 9.41 -15.31 7.24
CA HIS A 110 10.64 -15.18 6.47
C HIS A 110 10.86 -16.40 5.57
N PRO A 111 11.19 -16.25 4.27
CA PRO A 111 11.34 -17.39 3.37
C PRO A 111 12.42 -18.42 3.77
N MET A 112 13.47 -17.97 4.48
CA MET A 112 14.57 -18.82 4.96
C MET A 112 14.45 -19.24 6.43
N GLN A 113 13.29 -19.08 7.06
CA GLN A 113 13.11 -19.61 8.42
C GLN A 113 13.10 -21.14 8.42
N ASP A 114 13.34 -21.76 9.58
CA ASP A 114 13.34 -23.21 9.71
C ASP A 114 12.00 -23.79 9.21
N ALA A 115 12.06 -24.81 8.35
CA ALA A 115 10.87 -25.45 7.79
C ALA A 115 9.89 -25.93 8.87
N GLN A 116 10.40 -26.32 10.06
CA GLN A 116 9.56 -26.74 11.18
C GLN A 116 8.66 -25.63 11.72
N THR A 117 9.03 -24.35 11.55
CA THR A 117 8.23 -23.21 12.04
C THR A 117 7.19 -22.71 11.02
N VAL A 118 7.17 -23.28 9.81
CA VAL A 118 6.30 -22.84 8.69
C VAL A 118 5.44 -23.94 8.09
N GLN A 119 5.21 -25.03 8.82
CA GLN A 119 4.45 -26.17 8.28
C GLN A 119 3.07 -25.76 7.73
N GLY A 120 2.38 -24.79 8.35
CA GLY A 120 1.10 -24.30 7.83
C GLY A 120 1.19 -23.56 6.49
N ALA A 121 2.28 -22.83 6.23
CA ALA A 121 2.51 -22.20 4.93
C ALA A 121 2.87 -23.24 3.86
N LEU A 122 3.67 -24.26 4.24
CA LEU A 122 4.04 -25.35 3.35
C LEU A 122 2.85 -26.24 2.99
N GLU A 123 1.96 -26.51 3.95
CA GLU A 123 0.69 -27.22 3.72
C GLU A 123 -0.20 -26.44 2.74
N LEU A 124 -0.37 -25.14 2.96
CA LEU A 124 -1.12 -24.27 2.04
C LEU A 124 -0.57 -24.30 0.61
N MET A 125 0.77 -24.27 0.47
CA MET A 125 1.43 -24.36 -0.83
C MET A 125 1.20 -25.71 -1.49
N TYR A 126 1.35 -26.81 -0.74
CA TYR A 126 1.13 -28.17 -1.23
C TYR A 126 -0.31 -28.38 -1.73
N ASP A 127 -1.29 -27.94 -0.94
CA ASP A 127 -2.70 -28.05 -1.29
C ASP A 127 -3.01 -27.25 -2.56
N LEU A 128 -2.50 -26.02 -2.64
CA LEU A 128 -2.67 -25.17 -3.82
C LEU A 128 -2.07 -25.82 -5.07
N GLN A 129 -0.86 -26.39 -4.99
CA GLN A 129 -0.25 -27.12 -6.11
C GLN A 129 -1.11 -28.28 -6.57
N THR A 130 -1.65 -29.04 -5.62
CA THR A 130 -2.51 -30.19 -5.88
C THR A 130 -3.80 -29.77 -6.59
N TRP A 131 -4.48 -28.74 -6.07
CA TRP A 131 -5.70 -28.21 -6.68
C TRP A 131 -5.46 -27.65 -8.08
N LEU A 132 -4.35 -26.93 -8.29
CA LEU A 132 -4.00 -26.40 -9.62
C LEU A 132 -3.67 -27.52 -10.61
N ALA A 133 -2.95 -28.56 -10.17
CA ALA A 133 -2.64 -29.72 -10.99
C ALA A 133 -3.92 -30.46 -11.42
N GLU A 134 -4.87 -30.64 -10.50
CA GLU A 134 -6.17 -31.26 -10.77
C GLU A 134 -6.99 -30.43 -11.78
N ILE A 135 -7.12 -29.11 -11.56
CA ILE A 135 -7.88 -28.21 -12.44
C ILE A 135 -7.28 -28.16 -13.85
N ALA A 136 -5.95 -28.11 -13.96
CA ALA A 136 -5.25 -27.99 -15.23
C ALA A 136 -4.99 -29.34 -15.94
N GLY A 137 -5.18 -30.46 -15.24
CA GLY A 137 -4.89 -31.80 -15.77
C GLY A 137 -3.40 -32.11 -15.91
N PHE A 138 -2.54 -31.47 -15.10
CA PHE A 138 -1.10 -31.71 -15.10
C PHE A 138 -0.71 -32.77 -14.06
N ALA A 139 0.43 -33.44 -14.29
CA ALA A 139 0.99 -34.38 -13.32
C ALA A 139 1.59 -33.68 -12.09
N GLY A 140 1.87 -32.38 -12.18
CA GLY A 140 2.39 -31.56 -11.09
C GLY A 140 2.51 -30.10 -11.49
N VAL A 141 2.54 -29.22 -10.49
CA VAL A 141 2.65 -27.76 -10.64
C VAL A 141 3.70 -27.24 -9.65
N THR A 142 4.50 -26.26 -10.06
CA THR A 142 5.40 -25.52 -9.17
C THR A 142 4.78 -24.17 -8.81
N LEU A 143 4.95 -23.72 -7.56
CA LEU A 143 4.62 -22.35 -7.13
C LEU A 143 5.85 -21.42 -7.13
N GLN A 144 7.02 -21.96 -7.43
CA GLN A 144 8.22 -21.14 -7.60
C GLN A 144 8.15 -20.40 -8.94
N PRO A 145 8.33 -19.06 -8.96
CA PRO A 145 8.42 -18.29 -10.20
C PRO A 145 9.69 -18.61 -11.00
#